data_AF-A0A355G0T7-F1
#
_entry.id   AF-A0A355G0T7-F1
#
_cell.length_a   1.000
_cell.length_b   1.000
_cell.length_c   1.000
_cell.angle_alpha   90.00
_cell.angle_beta   90.00
_cell.angle_gamma   90.00
#
_symmetry.space_group_name_H-M   'P 1'
#
loop_
_entity.id
_entity.type
_entity.pdbx_description
1 polymer ?
#
loop_
_entity_poly.entity_id
_entity_poly.type
_entity_poly.pdbx_seq_one_letter_code
_entity_poly.pdbx_strand_id
1 'polypeptide(L)'
;MNYQPNYAEHFSCLASACPDTCCAGWEIIVDKQSESYYKTLGGSLGDAVRQAMTTDEDGDTVFIQRNKRCPFLNEQNLCDLRTAIGWEHTSEICREHPRFTEEYDGFTEHSLSLSCPAVGKLIFSSPVASCYPPIQTKSTDEALNILASTRNELFTQLDESKTVVENIKLLFERSLSAQNQIAEIESEARFWDKIVYPNEDDLI
;
A
#
# COMPACT_ATOMS: atom_id res chain seq x y z
N MET A 1 10.67 12.73 -8.49
CA MET A 1 9.90 13.80 -7.79
C MET A 1 9.04 13.13 -6.74
N ASN A 2 8.82 13.73 -5.56
CA ASN A 2 8.05 13.10 -4.48
C ASN A 2 6.68 13.76 -4.36
N TYR A 3 5.63 12.96 -4.36
CA TYR A 3 4.24 13.40 -4.20
C TYR A 3 3.66 12.77 -2.94
N GLN A 4 2.94 13.54 -2.14
CA GLN A 4 2.22 13.04 -0.97
C GLN A 4 0.92 13.80 -0.79
N PRO A 5 -0.10 13.21 -0.14
CA PRO A 5 -1.30 13.95 0.21
C PRO A 5 -0.99 15.10 1.16
N ASN A 6 -1.67 16.23 0.99
CA ASN A 6 -1.47 17.42 1.83
C ASN A 6 -1.76 17.17 3.31
N TYR A 7 -2.63 16.21 3.62
CA TYR A 7 -2.93 15.83 5.01
C TYR A 7 -1.89 14.88 5.63
N ALA A 8 -0.93 14.36 4.85
CA ALA A 8 0.03 13.34 5.32
C ALA A 8 0.88 13.82 6.51
N GLU A 9 1.28 15.09 6.49
CA GLU A 9 2.07 15.71 7.58
C GLU A 9 1.30 15.83 8.90
N HIS A 10 -0.03 15.82 8.83
CA HIS A 10 -0.92 15.93 9.99
C HIS A 10 -1.23 14.57 10.63
N PHE A 11 -0.74 13.47 10.04
CA PHE A 11 -0.99 12.14 10.56
C PHE A 11 -0.22 11.87 11.86
N SER A 12 -0.97 11.47 12.88
CA SER A 12 -0.46 10.92 14.13
C SER A 12 -1.27 9.69 14.54
N CYS A 13 -0.58 8.65 15.01
CA CYS A 13 -1.22 7.43 15.49
C CYS A 13 -2.04 7.73 16.75
N LEU A 14 -3.26 7.17 16.81
CA LEU A 14 -4.14 7.32 17.98
C LEU A 14 -3.69 6.45 19.17
N ALA A 15 -2.71 5.55 18.97
CA ALA A 15 -2.20 4.62 19.97
C ALA A 15 -3.35 3.89 20.70
N SER A 16 -3.37 3.90 22.03
CA SER A 16 -4.41 3.25 22.85
C SER A 16 -5.80 3.86 22.70
N ALA A 17 -5.92 5.06 22.11
CA ALA A 17 -7.20 5.67 21.78
C ALA A 17 -7.74 5.26 20.40
N CYS A 18 -7.01 4.41 19.66
CA CYS A 18 -7.47 3.90 18.37
C CYS A 18 -8.71 3.00 18.58
N PRO A 19 -9.82 3.25 17.87
CA PRO A 19 -11.03 2.40 17.98
C PRO A 19 -10.85 1.05 17.27
N ASP A 20 -9.73 0.86 16.60
CA ASP A 20 -9.37 -0.33 15.83
C ASP A 20 -7.88 -0.65 16.04
N THR A 21 -7.37 -1.71 15.43
CA THR A 21 -5.96 -2.11 15.51
C THR A 21 -5.39 -2.49 14.15
N CYS A 22 -4.20 -1.99 13.83
CA CYS A 22 -3.45 -2.42 12.66
C CYS A 22 -2.84 -3.81 12.84
N CYS A 23 -2.96 -4.45 14.01
CA CYS A 23 -2.33 -5.73 14.32
C CYS A 23 -3.35 -6.89 14.39
N ALA A 24 -4.43 -6.83 13.60
CA ALA A 24 -5.40 -7.90 13.49
C ALA A 24 -5.98 -8.04 12.08
N GLY A 25 -6.30 -9.27 11.67
CA GLY A 25 -7.02 -9.57 10.43
C GLY A 25 -6.15 -9.84 9.20
N TRP A 26 -4.82 -9.79 9.33
CA TRP A 26 -3.86 -9.99 8.25
C TRP A 26 -2.54 -10.52 8.83
N GLU A 27 -1.70 -11.04 7.95
CA GLU A 27 -0.40 -11.57 8.30
C GLU A 27 0.67 -10.48 8.35
N ILE A 28 1.60 -10.60 9.31
CA ILE A 28 2.71 -9.66 9.45
C ILE A 28 3.96 -10.39 8.99
N ILE A 29 4.41 -10.03 7.79
CA ILE A 29 5.69 -10.47 7.24
C ILE A 29 6.81 -9.81 8.04
N VAL A 30 7.81 -10.61 8.40
CA VAL A 30 9.04 -10.20 9.04
C VAL A 30 10.12 -10.18 7.96
N ASP A 31 10.45 -8.98 7.49
CA ASP A 31 11.52 -8.77 6.54
C ASP A 31 12.88 -9.25 7.09
N LYS A 32 13.82 -9.57 6.20
CA LYS A 32 15.12 -10.15 6.55
C LYS A 32 15.93 -9.30 7.53
N GLN A 33 15.82 -7.97 7.44
CA GLN A 33 16.54 -7.07 8.33
C GLN A 33 15.97 -7.18 9.75
N SER A 34 14.64 -7.13 9.88
CA SER A 34 13.95 -7.27 11.16
C SER A 34 14.14 -8.66 11.76
N GLU A 35 14.08 -9.72 10.94
CA GLU A 35 14.34 -11.09 11.38
C GLU A 35 15.76 -11.23 11.96
N SER A 36 16.75 -10.67 11.27
CA SER A 36 18.16 -10.67 11.70
C SER A 36 18.30 -9.96 13.05
N TYR A 37 17.64 -8.80 13.21
CA TYR A 37 17.63 -8.07 14.48
C TYR A 37 16.96 -8.89 15.60
N TYR A 38 15.80 -9.48 15.35
CA TYR A 38 15.07 -10.30 16.33
C TYR A 38 15.87 -11.50 16.82
N LYS A 39 16.68 -12.11 15.95
CA LYS A 39 17.60 -13.21 16.33
C LYS A 39 18.67 -12.75 17.34
N THR A 40 19.02 -11.47 17.38
CA THR A 40 19.99 -10.92 18.35
C THR A 40 19.38 -10.58 19.71
N LEU A 41 18.05 -10.53 19.82
CA LEU A 41 17.37 -10.17 21.07
C LEU A 41 17.60 -11.23 22.15
N GLY A 42 18.04 -10.78 23.33
CA GLY A 42 18.22 -11.61 24.51
C GLY A 42 16.99 -11.66 25.41
N GLY A 43 17.03 -12.57 26.39
CA GLY A 43 16.02 -12.68 27.44
C GLY A 43 14.65 -13.13 26.96
N SER A 44 13.65 -12.94 27.83
CA SER A 44 12.27 -13.39 27.59
C SER A 44 11.64 -12.78 26.35
N LEU A 45 11.99 -11.52 26.02
CA LEU A 45 11.50 -10.88 24.79
C LEU A 45 12.03 -11.58 23.55
N GLY A 46 13.35 -11.84 23.48
CA GLY A 46 13.93 -12.54 22.35
C GLY A 46 13.35 -13.94 22.16
N ASP A 47 13.13 -14.67 23.26
CA ASP A 47 12.50 -15.98 23.21
C ASP A 47 11.05 -15.91 22.70
N ALA A 48 10.26 -14.95 23.19
CA ALA A 48 8.90 -14.73 22.73
C ALA A 48 8.85 -14.37 21.24
N VAL A 49 9.77 -13.53 20.76
CA VAL A 49 9.83 -13.13 19.35
C VAL A 49 10.18 -14.31 18.46
N ARG A 50 11.20 -15.09 18.82
CA ARG A 50 11.59 -16.29 18.05
C ARG A 50 10.49 -17.35 18.03
N GLN A 51 9.80 -17.57 19.14
CA GLN A 51 8.67 -18.51 19.20
C GLN A 51 7.45 -18.03 18.42
N ALA A 52 7.33 -16.72 18.20
CA ALA A 52 6.25 -16.13 17.43
C ALA A 52 6.52 -16.12 15.92
N MET A 53 7.73 -16.42 15.46
CA MET A 53 8.06 -16.46 14.03
C MET A 53 7.87 -17.87 13.46
N THR A 54 7.34 -17.94 12.24
CA THR A 54 7.26 -19.18 11.44
C THR A 54 7.50 -18.86 9.97
N THR A 55 7.53 -19.89 9.13
CA THR A 55 7.60 -19.74 7.67
C THR A 55 6.25 -20.07 7.08
N ASP A 56 5.74 -19.21 6.20
CA ASP A 56 4.48 -19.43 5.49
C ASP A 56 4.65 -20.36 4.27
N GLU A 57 3.61 -20.49 3.45
CA GLU A 57 3.59 -21.35 2.27
C GLU A 57 4.49 -20.83 1.13
N ASP A 58 4.72 -19.51 1.07
CA ASP A 58 5.53 -18.84 0.07
C ASP A 58 7.02 -18.76 0.47
N GLY A 59 7.34 -19.17 1.70
CA GLY A 59 8.71 -19.23 2.22
C GLY A 59 9.13 -17.97 2.96
N ASP A 60 8.21 -17.06 3.24
CA ASP A 60 8.47 -15.83 3.99
C ASP A 60 8.38 -16.08 5.50
N THR A 61 9.17 -15.30 6.25
CA THR A 61 9.08 -15.35 7.72
C THR A 61 7.94 -14.47 8.17
N VAL A 62 7.04 -15.01 8.99
CA VAL A 62 5.82 -14.32 9.44
C VAL A 62 5.60 -14.49 10.93
N PHE A 63 4.81 -13.60 11.54
CA PHE A 63 4.36 -13.80 12.92
C PHE A 63 3.11 -14.67 13.00
N ILE A 64 3.18 -15.74 13.80
CA ILE A 64 2.10 -16.67 14.10
C ILE A 64 0.93 -15.92 14.75
N GLN A 65 -0.15 -15.75 14.00
CA GLN A 65 -1.36 -15.09 14.48
C GLN A 65 -2.15 -16.00 15.44
N ARG A 66 -2.68 -15.43 16.52
CA ARG A 66 -3.59 -16.12 17.46
C ARG A 66 -4.96 -15.45 17.40
N ASN A 67 -5.99 -16.18 17.01
CA ASN A 67 -7.33 -15.62 16.76
C ASN A 67 -7.30 -14.41 15.82
N LYS A 68 -6.51 -14.49 14.75
CA LYS A 68 -6.26 -13.41 13.78
C LYS A 68 -5.66 -12.13 14.39
N ARG A 69 -5.01 -12.22 15.55
CA ARG A 69 -4.31 -11.11 16.20
C ARG A 69 -2.82 -11.40 16.26
N CYS A 70 -2.04 -10.34 16.09
CA CYS A 70 -0.59 -10.36 16.27
C CYS A 70 -0.26 -10.81 17.70
N PRO A 71 0.74 -11.68 17.90
CA PRO A 71 1.11 -12.18 19.23
C PRO A 71 1.63 -11.07 20.17
N PHE A 72 2.02 -9.91 19.63
CA PHE A 72 2.50 -8.76 20.41
C PHE A 72 1.44 -7.67 20.61
N LEU A 73 0.20 -7.89 20.16
CA LEU A 73 -0.89 -6.96 20.40
C LEU A 73 -1.52 -7.26 21.77
N ASN A 74 -1.26 -6.41 22.75
CA ASN A 74 -1.73 -6.59 24.12
C ASN A 74 -3.24 -6.29 24.28
N GLU A 75 -3.75 -6.48 25.49
CA GLU A 75 -5.15 -6.28 25.85
C GLU A 75 -5.60 -4.81 25.74
N GLN A 76 -4.66 -3.86 25.80
CA GLN A 76 -4.90 -2.44 25.59
C GLN A 76 -4.81 -2.03 24.10
N ASN A 77 -4.72 -3.01 23.18
CA ASN A 77 -4.49 -2.83 21.75
C ASN A 77 -3.22 -2.01 21.43
N LEU A 78 -2.19 -2.13 22.27
CA LEU A 78 -0.87 -1.59 22.01
C LEU A 78 0.09 -2.71 21.61
N CYS A 79 1.09 -2.36 20.80
CA CYS A 79 2.13 -3.29 20.36
C CYS A 79 3.25 -3.34 21.41
N ASP A 80 3.35 -4.45 22.13
CA ASP A 80 4.39 -4.67 23.15
C ASP A 80 5.79 -4.74 22.51
N LEU A 81 5.90 -5.33 21.32
CA LEU A 81 7.17 -5.40 20.59
C LEU A 81 7.70 -4.00 20.29
N ARG A 82 6.88 -3.14 19.68
CA ARG A 82 7.26 -1.74 19.39
C ARG A 82 7.63 -0.98 20.65
N THR A 83 6.91 -1.21 21.75
CA THR A 83 7.19 -0.56 23.04
C THR A 83 8.55 -0.99 23.60
N ALA A 84 8.93 -2.25 23.40
CA ALA A 84 10.15 -2.83 23.97
C ALA A 84 11.41 -2.54 23.13
N ILE A 85 11.31 -2.59 21.79
CA ILE A 85 12.48 -2.46 20.90
C ILE A 85 12.47 -1.19 20.06
N GLY A 86 11.51 -0.29 20.23
CA GLY A 86 11.42 0.90 19.38
C GLY A 86 10.76 0.62 18.03
N TRP A 87 10.40 1.69 17.35
CA TRP A 87 9.66 1.64 16.08
C TRP A 87 10.54 1.15 14.93
N GLU A 88 11.72 1.73 14.82
CA GLU A 88 12.75 1.49 13.82
C GLU A 88 13.20 0.03 13.71
N HIS A 89 12.95 -0.76 14.76
CA HIS A 89 13.34 -2.16 14.84
C HIS A 89 12.18 -3.14 14.61
N THR A 90 10.94 -2.66 14.47
CA THR A 90 9.80 -3.51 14.06
C THR A 90 9.88 -3.87 12.58
N SER A 91 9.13 -4.88 12.13
CA SER A 91 9.07 -5.28 10.71
C SER A 91 8.71 -4.10 9.79
N GLU A 92 9.22 -4.10 8.57
CA GLU A 92 8.99 -3.04 7.56
C GLU A 92 7.51 -2.69 7.43
N ILE A 93 6.67 -3.70 7.28
CA ILE A 93 5.22 -3.56 7.18
C ILE A 93 4.61 -2.84 8.40
N CYS A 94 5.17 -3.04 9.59
CA CYS A 94 4.77 -2.35 10.82
C CYS A 94 5.27 -0.91 10.82
N ARG A 95 6.52 -0.65 10.37
CA ARG A 95 7.15 0.68 10.28
C ARG A 95 6.53 1.57 9.22
N GLU A 96 5.98 0.99 8.18
CA GLU A 96 5.41 1.77 7.10
C GLU A 96 3.96 2.07 7.43
N HIS A 97 3.19 1.07 7.86
CA HIS A 97 1.76 1.24 8.10
C HIS A 97 1.43 2.42 9.05
N PRO A 98 0.50 3.31 8.67
CA PRO A 98 -0.35 3.26 7.47
C PRO A 98 0.22 3.97 6.25
N ARG A 99 1.47 4.42 6.27
CA ARG A 99 2.15 5.06 5.14
C ARG A 99 2.62 3.99 4.16
N PHE A 100 2.51 4.28 2.88
CA PHE A 100 3.07 3.46 1.81
C PHE A 100 3.84 4.36 0.85
N THR A 101 4.86 3.81 0.22
CA THR A 101 5.67 4.49 -0.79
C THR A 101 5.69 3.63 -2.03
N GLU A 102 5.20 4.19 -3.14
CA GLU A 102 5.25 3.57 -4.45
C GLU A 102 6.28 4.30 -5.30
N GLU A 103 7.24 3.55 -5.84
CA GLU A 103 8.27 4.10 -6.73
C GLU A 103 7.93 3.77 -8.17
N TYR A 104 7.74 4.82 -8.97
CA TYR A 104 7.48 4.74 -10.41
C TYR A 104 8.66 5.35 -11.17
N ASP A 105 8.74 5.06 -12.47
CA ASP A 105 9.73 5.73 -13.31
C ASP A 105 9.45 7.25 -13.36
N GLY A 106 10.43 8.04 -12.91
CA GLY A 106 10.36 9.50 -12.86
C GLY A 106 9.70 10.11 -11.61
N PHE A 107 8.99 9.35 -10.77
CA PHE A 107 8.41 9.87 -9.53
C PHE A 107 8.14 8.82 -8.45
N THR A 108 8.05 9.29 -7.22
CA THR A 108 7.68 8.52 -6.03
C THR A 108 6.38 9.10 -5.49
N GLU A 109 5.42 8.25 -5.20
CA GLU A 109 4.15 8.63 -4.59
C GLU A 109 4.03 8.00 -3.20
N HIS A 110 3.82 8.85 -2.19
CA HIS A 110 3.50 8.42 -0.85
C HIS A 110 1.98 8.44 -0.65
N SER A 111 1.45 7.46 0.07
CA SER A 111 0.04 7.41 0.42
C SER A 111 -0.16 7.01 1.88
N LEU A 112 -1.39 7.17 2.39
CA LEU A 112 -1.77 6.66 3.70
C LEU A 112 -3.02 5.78 3.56
N SER A 113 -2.99 4.61 4.19
CA SER A 113 -4.05 3.61 4.17
C SER A 113 -5.33 4.10 4.83
N LEU A 114 -6.45 3.96 4.12
CA LEU A 114 -7.79 4.14 4.67
C LEU A 114 -8.18 3.07 5.71
N SER A 115 -7.41 1.98 5.83
CA SER A 115 -7.59 1.01 6.92
C SER A 115 -7.26 1.60 8.30
N CYS A 116 -6.53 2.71 8.38
CA CYS A 116 -6.26 3.39 9.64
C CYS A 116 -7.36 4.42 9.96
N PRO A 117 -8.04 4.32 11.12
CA PRO A 117 -9.09 5.28 11.49
C PRO A 117 -8.59 6.73 11.62
N ALA A 118 -7.32 6.93 11.99
CA ALA A 118 -6.72 8.26 12.09
C ALA A 118 -6.55 8.90 10.70
N VAL A 119 -6.17 8.09 9.70
CA VAL A 119 -6.08 8.52 8.29
C VAL A 119 -7.47 8.80 7.74
N GLY A 120 -8.45 7.94 8.03
CA GLY A 120 -9.84 8.16 7.63
C GLY A 120 -10.37 9.52 8.11
N LYS A 121 -10.12 9.87 9.38
CA LYS A 121 -10.49 11.21 9.90
C LYS A 121 -9.88 12.34 9.09
N LEU A 122 -8.60 12.23 8.70
CA LEU A 122 -7.93 13.27 7.92
C LEU A 122 -8.50 13.39 6.51
N ILE A 123 -8.66 12.27 5.81
CA ILE A 123 -9.20 12.24 4.44
C ILE A 123 -10.62 12.82 4.38
N PHE A 124 -11.48 12.43 5.32
CA PHE A 124 -12.87 12.91 5.34
C PHE A 124 -13.04 14.32 5.93
N SER A 125 -11.95 14.97 6.36
CA SER A 125 -11.98 16.35 6.86
C SER A 125 -11.70 17.40 5.78
N SER A 126 -11.42 17.00 4.54
CA SER A 126 -11.13 17.92 3.45
C SER A 126 -11.61 17.40 2.10
N PRO A 127 -11.93 18.29 1.14
CA PRO A 127 -12.25 17.90 -0.23
C PRO A 127 -11.09 17.07 -0.85
N VAL A 128 -11.40 15.94 -1.49
CA VAL A 128 -10.42 15.01 -2.10
C VAL A 128 -9.48 15.73 -3.07
N ALA A 129 -9.99 16.64 -3.90
CA ALA A 129 -9.18 17.37 -4.88
C ALA A 129 -8.10 18.23 -4.21
N SER A 130 -8.39 18.74 -3.00
CA SER A 130 -7.44 19.53 -2.21
C SER A 130 -6.39 18.67 -1.50
N CYS A 131 -6.64 17.37 -1.39
CA CYS A 131 -5.77 16.45 -0.66
C CYS A 131 -4.65 15.90 -1.54
N TYR A 132 -4.88 15.68 -2.82
CA TYR A 132 -3.93 14.99 -3.71
C TYR A 132 -3.38 15.93 -4.78
N PRO A 133 -2.10 16.32 -4.71
CA PRO A 133 -1.51 17.15 -5.76
C PRO A 133 -1.45 16.40 -7.11
N PRO A 134 -1.55 17.13 -8.24
CA PRO A 134 -1.37 16.54 -9.54
C PRO A 134 0.07 16.05 -9.71
N ILE A 135 0.22 14.86 -10.26
CA ILE A 135 1.52 14.25 -10.54
C ILE A 135 1.99 14.68 -11.91
N GLN A 136 3.25 15.09 -12.00
CA GLN A 136 3.99 15.21 -13.25
C GLN A 136 4.97 14.05 -13.36
N THR A 137 4.88 13.33 -14.46
CA THR A 137 5.78 12.24 -14.83
C THR A 137 6.77 12.73 -15.89
N LYS A 138 7.99 12.19 -15.83
CA LYS A 138 9.02 12.34 -16.87
C LYS A 138 9.37 10.99 -17.50
N SER A 139 8.56 9.96 -17.23
CA SER A 139 8.80 8.63 -17.74
C SER A 139 8.68 8.60 -19.26
N THR A 140 9.52 7.78 -19.88
CA THR A 140 9.37 7.42 -21.29
C THR A 140 8.31 6.35 -21.52
N ASP A 141 7.78 5.76 -20.45
CA ASP A 141 6.68 4.80 -20.49
C ASP A 141 5.35 5.53 -20.74
N GLU A 142 4.77 5.27 -21.92
CA GLU A 142 3.53 5.91 -22.35
C GLU A 142 2.31 5.42 -21.53
N ALA A 143 2.30 4.16 -21.08
CA ALA A 143 1.24 3.63 -20.23
C ALA A 143 1.25 4.31 -18.85
N LEU A 144 2.44 4.49 -18.27
CA LEU A 144 2.59 5.24 -17.02
C LEU A 144 2.13 6.71 -17.17
N ASN A 145 2.41 7.32 -18.32
CA ASN A 145 1.94 8.68 -18.63
C ASN A 145 0.40 8.77 -18.71
N ILE A 146 -0.26 7.79 -19.34
CA ILE A 146 -1.72 7.70 -19.38
C ILE A 146 -2.30 7.51 -17.97
N LEU A 147 -1.73 6.61 -17.16
CA LEU A 147 -2.17 6.36 -15.78
C LEU A 147 -2.03 7.62 -14.91
N ALA A 148 -0.90 8.32 -15.01
CA ALA A 148 -0.66 9.56 -14.26
C ALA A 148 -1.65 10.67 -14.65
N SER A 149 -1.95 10.84 -15.95
CA SER A 149 -2.97 11.79 -16.42
C SER A 149 -4.36 11.43 -15.90
N THR A 150 -4.75 10.17 -16.02
CA THR A 150 -6.04 9.65 -15.57
C THR A 150 -6.23 9.86 -14.07
N ARG A 151 -5.19 9.60 -13.27
CA ARG A 151 -5.18 9.86 -11.81
C ARG A 151 -5.47 11.34 -11.51
N ASN A 152 -4.81 12.26 -12.21
CA ASN A 152 -5.00 13.70 -11.99
C ASN A 152 -6.42 14.15 -12.35
N GLU A 153 -6.98 13.65 -13.46
CA GLU A 153 -8.36 13.90 -13.85
C GLU A 153 -9.35 13.38 -12.81
N LEU A 154 -9.12 12.16 -12.30
CA LEU A 154 -9.95 11.55 -11.27
C LEU A 154 -9.99 12.41 -10.00
N PHE A 155 -8.84 12.75 -9.43
CA PHE A 155 -8.83 13.55 -8.20
C PHE A 155 -9.40 14.95 -8.38
N THR A 156 -9.29 15.53 -9.58
CA THR A 156 -9.94 16.82 -9.89
C THR A 156 -11.46 16.71 -9.90
N GLN A 157 -11.99 15.60 -10.44
CA GLN A 157 -13.43 15.42 -10.67
C GLN A 157 -14.17 14.79 -9.48
N LEU A 158 -13.45 14.19 -8.52
CA LEU A 158 -14.01 13.43 -7.38
C LEU A 158 -14.65 14.28 -6.27
N ASP A 159 -14.83 15.58 -6.48
CA ASP A 159 -15.28 16.52 -5.45
C ASP A 159 -16.44 17.43 -5.88
N GLU A 160 -16.96 17.21 -7.09
CA GLU A 160 -17.95 18.09 -7.72
C GLU A 160 -19.38 17.78 -7.25
N SER A 161 -19.63 17.79 -5.93
CA SER A 161 -20.98 17.57 -5.33
C SER A 161 -21.69 16.27 -5.74
N LYS A 162 -20.93 15.30 -6.26
CA LYS A 162 -21.42 14.00 -6.74
C LYS A 162 -21.79 13.08 -5.58
N THR A 163 -22.82 12.27 -5.78
CA THR A 163 -23.15 11.14 -4.91
C THR A 163 -22.07 10.05 -5.03
N VAL A 164 -22.04 9.11 -4.06
CA VAL A 164 -21.13 7.94 -4.12
C VAL A 164 -21.33 7.14 -5.41
N VAL A 165 -22.58 6.98 -5.87
CA VAL A 165 -22.89 6.25 -7.10
C VAL A 165 -22.31 6.94 -8.33
N GLU A 166 -22.42 8.27 -8.40
CA GLU A 166 -21.86 9.06 -9.50
C GLU A 166 -20.32 9.04 -9.48
N ASN A 167 -19.69 9.09 -8.31
CA ASN A 167 -18.25 8.95 -8.17
C ASN A 167 -17.76 7.55 -8.61
N ILE A 168 -18.49 6.49 -8.25
CA ILE A 168 -18.19 5.12 -8.71
C ILE A 168 -18.30 5.01 -10.23
N LYS A 169 -19.38 5.56 -10.81
CA LYS A 169 -19.56 5.59 -12.27
C LYS A 169 -18.40 6.31 -12.96
N LEU A 170 -18.02 7.48 -12.44
CA LEU A 170 -16.90 8.25 -12.96
C LEU A 170 -15.59 7.46 -12.92
N LEU A 171 -15.31 6.78 -11.80
CA LEU A 171 -14.13 5.93 -11.65
C LEU A 171 -14.10 4.86 -12.76
N PHE A 172 -15.19 4.13 -12.96
CA PHE A 172 -15.26 3.10 -14.00
C PHE A 172 -15.12 3.67 -15.42
N GLU A 173 -15.74 4.80 -15.72
CA GLU A 173 -15.63 5.44 -17.05
C GLU A 173 -14.19 5.86 -17.36
N ARG A 174 -13.50 6.47 -16.38
CA ARG A 174 -12.09 6.89 -16.53
C ARG A 174 -11.16 5.69 -16.60
N SER A 175 -11.37 4.67 -15.77
CA SER A 175 -10.59 3.44 -15.82
C SER A 175 -10.73 2.71 -17.16
N LEU A 176 -11.95 2.59 -17.70
CA LEU A 176 -12.17 2.00 -19.01
C LEU A 176 -11.51 2.81 -20.14
N SER A 177 -11.59 4.14 -20.08
CA SER A 177 -10.93 5.00 -21.07
C SER A 177 -9.40 4.88 -21.02
N ALA A 178 -8.81 4.76 -19.83
CA ALA A 178 -7.37 4.55 -19.68
C ALA A 178 -6.96 3.17 -20.18
N GLN A 179 -7.72 2.13 -19.83
CA GLN A 179 -7.50 0.76 -20.31
C GLN A 179 -7.50 0.68 -21.83
N ASN A 180 -8.45 1.33 -22.51
CA ASN A 180 -8.50 1.34 -23.97
C ASN A 180 -7.28 2.02 -24.60
N GLN A 181 -6.84 3.15 -24.05
CA GLN A 181 -5.62 3.84 -24.52
C GLN A 181 -4.37 3.00 -24.31
N ILE A 182 -4.23 2.37 -23.13
CA ILE A 182 -3.10 1.49 -22.83
C ILE A 182 -3.10 0.27 -23.76
N ALA A 183 -4.27 -0.31 -24.06
CA ALA A 183 -4.38 -1.45 -24.97
C ALA A 183 -3.96 -1.14 -26.42
N GLU A 184 -3.99 0.14 -26.84
CA GLU A 184 -3.51 0.55 -28.17
C GLU A 184 -1.97 0.57 -28.26
N ILE A 185 -1.29 0.77 -27.13
CA ILE A 185 0.17 0.94 -27.04
C ILE A 185 0.90 -0.26 -26.44
N GLU A 186 0.27 -0.98 -25.50
CA GLU A 186 0.85 -2.14 -24.84
C GLU A 186 0.59 -3.40 -25.63
N SER A 187 1.69 -4.06 -25.97
CA SER A 187 1.70 -5.26 -26.78
C SER A 187 1.41 -6.53 -25.99
N GLU A 188 0.89 -6.51 -24.76
CA GLU A 188 0.55 -7.79 -24.08
C GLU A 188 -0.49 -8.57 -24.89
N ALA A 189 -1.46 -7.88 -25.49
CA ALA A 189 -2.36 -8.47 -26.47
C ALA A 189 -1.58 -9.03 -27.68
N ARG A 190 -0.59 -8.29 -28.21
CA ARG A 190 0.23 -8.76 -29.35
C ARG A 190 1.24 -9.86 -28.98
N PHE A 191 1.68 -9.95 -27.72
CA PHE A 191 2.57 -10.96 -27.18
C PHE A 191 1.83 -12.29 -27.07
N TRP A 192 0.63 -12.27 -26.47
CA TRP A 192 -0.24 -13.44 -26.47
C TRP A 192 -0.74 -13.79 -27.87
N ASP A 193 -1.08 -12.82 -28.73
CA ASP A 193 -1.45 -13.10 -30.13
C ASP A 193 -0.32 -13.79 -30.90
N LYS A 194 0.96 -13.42 -30.68
CA LYS A 194 2.11 -14.12 -31.29
C LYS A 194 2.31 -15.54 -30.76
N ILE A 195 1.98 -15.80 -29.49
CA ILE A 195 2.09 -17.13 -28.88
C ILE A 195 0.90 -18.03 -29.26
N VAL A 196 -0.31 -17.46 -29.36
CA VAL A 196 -1.57 -18.17 -29.61
C VAL A 196 -1.84 -18.33 -31.11
N TYR A 197 -1.43 -17.36 -31.92
CA TYR A 197 -1.58 -17.32 -33.39
C TYR A 197 -0.25 -16.95 -34.07
N PRO A 198 0.78 -17.82 -34.02
CA PRO A 198 2.04 -17.53 -34.72
C PRO A 198 1.81 -17.41 -36.23
N ASN A 199 2.44 -16.43 -36.88
CA ASN A 199 2.51 -16.40 -38.34
C ASN A 199 3.42 -17.54 -38.83
N GLU A 200 3.18 -18.07 -40.03
CA GLU A 200 4.03 -19.15 -40.60
C GLU A 200 5.52 -18.74 -40.72
N ASP A 201 5.82 -17.45 -40.81
CA ASP A 201 7.17 -16.89 -40.87
C ASP A 201 7.91 -16.86 -39.51
N ASP A 202 7.19 -17.01 -38.39
CA ASP A 202 7.74 -17.01 -37.03
C ASP A 202 8.14 -18.43 -36.54
N LEU A 203 7.95 -19.46 -37.38
CA LEU A 203 8.20 -20.89 -37.08
C LEU A 203 9.54 -21.43 -37.61
N ILE A 204 10.54 -20.57 -37.86
CA ILE A 204 11.90 -20.98 -38.30
C ILE A 204 12.89 -20.98 -37.14
#